data_AF-A0A8J6LND4-F1
#
_entry.id   AF-A0A8J6LND4-F1
#
_cell.length_a   1.000
_cell.length_b   1.000
_cell.length_c   1.000
_cell.angle_alpha   90.00
_cell.angle_beta   90.00
_cell.angle_gamma   90.00
#
_symmetry.space_group_name_H-M   'P 1'
#
loop_
_entity.id
_entity.type
_entity.pdbx_description
1 polymer ?
#
loop_
_entity_poly.entity_id
_entity_poly.type
_entity_poly.pdbx_seq_one_letter_code
_entity_poly.pdbx_strand_id
1 'polypeptide(L)'
;MTTVDVQVALRAAGIRNPRLWALLALIAATVLGYLAFRGNDVLAHGEDAPAFHFLNGVRDWVDDNRDTSAVFLFFVNEIRFGISLFIEGIQATLSFLGGVGVVAMVGGLAALFARWRISALAIAGFTSLGMLGLWQESMDTLALTLAAVTLSLLVGIPLGIFAGCNRRARSLMTPVLDLM
;
A
#
# COMPACT_ATOMS: atom_id res chain seq x y z
N MET A 1 24.87 -55.46 27.73
CA MET A 1 24.78 -53.98 27.70
C MET A 1 23.34 -53.66 27.38
N THR A 2 22.57 -53.43 28.44
CA THR A 2 21.11 -53.46 28.42
C THR A 2 20.58 -52.08 28.03
N THR A 3 19.35 -52.02 27.53
CA THR A 3 18.64 -50.81 27.06
C THR A 3 18.59 -49.65 28.06
N VAL A 4 18.94 -49.91 29.33
CA VAL A 4 19.10 -48.93 30.41
C VAL A 4 20.33 -48.04 30.20
N ASP A 5 21.46 -48.57 29.72
CA ASP A 5 22.69 -47.80 29.51
C ASP A 5 22.51 -46.71 28.43
N VAL A 6 21.75 -47.03 27.38
CA VAL A 6 21.40 -46.08 26.31
C VAL A 6 20.49 -44.97 26.85
N GLN A 7 19.53 -45.30 27.71
CA GLN A 7 18.63 -44.29 28.28
C GLN A 7 19.31 -43.38 29.31
N VAL A 8 20.30 -43.87 30.05
CA VAL A 8 21.10 -43.07 30.98
C VAL A 8 22.05 -42.15 30.22
N ALA A 9 22.70 -42.63 29.15
CA ALA A 9 23.53 -41.81 28.27
C ALA A 9 22.72 -40.68 27.57
N LEU A 10 21.50 -40.97 27.13
CA LEU A 10 20.61 -39.98 26.52
C LEU A 10 20.06 -38.94 27.53
N ARG A 11 19.97 -39.28 28.82
CA ARG A 11 19.57 -38.33 29.88
C ARG A 11 20.71 -37.40 30.29
N ALA A 12 21.97 -37.84 30.23
CA ALA A 12 23.14 -37.03 30.56
C ALA A 12 23.39 -35.89 29.55
N ALA A 13 22.91 -36.04 28.31
CA ALA A 13 23.08 -35.05 27.25
C ALA A 13 22.02 -33.92 27.25
N GLY A 14 21.06 -33.90 28.18
CA GLY A 14 20.20 -32.72 28.41
C GLY A 14 19.33 -32.24 27.25
N ILE A 15 19.12 -33.03 26.18
CA ILE A 15 18.35 -32.60 25.00
C ILE A 15 17.06 -33.41 24.91
N ARG A 16 16.03 -32.92 25.60
CA ARG A 16 14.72 -33.57 25.78
C ARG A 16 13.61 -32.85 25.00
N ASN A 17 13.84 -32.48 23.73
CA ASN A 17 12.74 -31.93 22.93
C ASN A 17 12.78 -32.40 21.47
N PRO A 18 11.95 -33.39 21.08
CA PRO A 18 11.87 -33.85 19.69
C PRO A 18 11.38 -32.74 18.74
N ARG A 19 10.66 -31.74 19.27
CA ARG A 19 10.26 -30.54 18.53
C ARG A 19 11.44 -29.65 18.16
N LEU A 20 12.49 -29.60 18.99
CA LEU A 20 13.71 -28.83 18.70
C LEU A 20 14.46 -29.46 17.52
N TRP A 21 14.59 -30.79 17.49
CA TRP A 21 15.20 -31.50 16.37
C TRP A 21 14.37 -31.41 15.10
N ALA A 22 13.04 -31.45 15.19
CA ALA A 22 12.16 -31.22 14.04
C ALA A 22 12.32 -29.79 13.49
N LEU A 23 12.43 -28.78 14.36
CA LEU A 23 12.69 -27.39 13.96
C LEU A 23 14.08 -27.23 13.34
N LEU A 24 15.11 -27.85 13.93
CA LEU A 24 16.47 -27.81 13.38
C LEU A 24 16.56 -28.54 12.05
N ALA A 25 15.86 -29.68 11.89
CA ALA A 25 15.78 -30.40 10.63
C ALA A 25 15.01 -29.60 9.57
N LEU A 26 13.92 -28.91 9.95
CA LEU A 26 13.18 -28.01 9.06
C LEU A 26 14.05 -26.84 8.63
N ILE A 27 14.74 -26.18 9.57
CA ILE A 27 15.65 -25.07 9.28
C ILE A 27 16.80 -25.55 8.39
N ALA A 28 17.40 -26.69 8.70
CA ALA A 28 18.48 -27.28 7.89
C ALA A 28 18.00 -27.66 6.49
N ALA A 29 16.79 -28.23 6.36
CA ALA A 29 16.18 -28.55 5.07
C ALA A 29 15.89 -27.28 4.27
N THR A 30 15.39 -26.22 4.91
CA THR A 30 15.15 -24.92 4.27
C THR A 30 16.45 -24.26 3.86
N VAL A 31 17.50 -24.29 4.69
CA VAL A 31 18.83 -23.73 4.37
C VAL A 31 19.49 -24.53 3.25
N LEU A 32 19.41 -25.86 3.27
CA LEU A 32 19.93 -26.71 2.20
C LEU A 32 19.16 -26.51 0.89
N GLY A 33 17.83 -26.40 0.95
CA GLY A 33 17.02 -26.02 -0.20
C GLY A 33 17.43 -24.65 -0.72
N TYR A 34 17.52 -23.64 0.14
CA TYR A 34 17.96 -22.30 -0.25
C TYR A 34 19.36 -22.29 -0.88
N LEU A 35 20.33 -23.04 -0.34
CA LEU A 35 21.67 -23.13 -0.90
C LEU A 35 21.70 -23.89 -2.24
N ALA A 36 20.89 -24.95 -2.39
CA ALA A 36 20.80 -25.73 -3.62
C ALA A 36 20.08 -24.95 -4.75
N PHE A 37 19.12 -24.11 -4.40
CA PHE A 37 18.38 -23.24 -5.32
C PHE A 37 18.95 -21.81 -5.39
N ARG A 38 20.08 -21.54 -4.73
CA ARG A 38 20.75 -20.24 -4.77
C ARG A 38 21.29 -20.01 -6.19
N GLY A 39 20.60 -19.18 -6.97
CA GLY A 39 21.03 -18.75 -8.30
C GLY A 39 20.48 -19.57 -9.47
N ASN A 40 19.61 -20.56 -9.23
CA ASN A 40 18.82 -21.18 -10.29
C ASN A 40 17.39 -20.64 -10.20
N ASP A 41 17.02 -19.80 -11.16
CA ASP A 41 15.64 -19.34 -11.33
C ASP A 41 14.78 -20.54 -11.74
N VAL A 42 14.15 -21.16 -10.74
CA VAL A 42 13.27 -22.34 -10.90
C VAL A 42 12.01 -22.04 -11.72
N LEU A 43 11.74 -20.76 -11.98
CA LEU A 43 10.65 -20.26 -12.80
C LEU A 43 11.15 -19.02 -13.55
N ALA A 44 10.69 -18.78 -14.78
CA ALA A 44 10.98 -17.53 -15.50
C ALA A 44 10.31 -16.33 -14.79
N HIS A 45 10.98 -15.75 -13.81
CA HIS A 45 10.54 -14.59 -13.04
C HIS A 45 11.69 -13.58 -13.04
N GLY A 46 11.48 -12.46 -13.72
CA GLY A 46 12.49 -11.45 -13.94
C GLY A 46 12.10 -10.57 -15.12
N GLU A 47 12.87 -9.51 -15.38
CA GLU A 47 12.62 -8.57 -16.48
C GLU A 47 12.60 -9.26 -17.86
N ASP A 48 13.19 -10.45 -17.96
CA ASP A 48 13.26 -11.29 -19.16
C ASP A 48 12.00 -12.15 -19.41
N ALA A 49 11.01 -12.12 -18.50
CA ALA A 49 9.79 -12.89 -18.67
C ALA A 49 8.98 -12.36 -19.88
N PRO A 50 8.46 -13.23 -20.78
CA PRO A 50 7.70 -12.79 -21.96
C PRO A 50 6.50 -11.90 -21.62
N ALA A 51 5.83 -12.17 -20.49
CA ALA A 51 4.73 -11.36 -19.99
C ALA A 51 5.20 -9.95 -19.59
N PHE A 52 6.37 -9.83 -18.98
CA PHE A 52 6.93 -8.54 -18.55
C PHE A 52 7.29 -7.68 -19.77
N HIS A 53 7.94 -8.26 -20.78
CA HIS A 53 8.20 -7.58 -22.05
C HIS A 53 6.93 -7.14 -22.78
N PHE A 54 5.89 -7.99 -22.81
CA PHE A 54 4.61 -7.61 -23.39
C PHE A 54 3.96 -6.42 -22.65
N LEU A 55 3.89 -6.48 -21.32
CA LEU A 55 3.30 -5.41 -20.50
C LEU A 55 4.08 -4.10 -20.62
N ASN A 56 5.42 -4.16 -20.63
CA ASN A 56 6.25 -2.99 -20.85
C ASN A 56 6.08 -2.43 -22.26
N GLY A 57 6.02 -3.27 -23.29
CA GLY A 57 5.73 -2.81 -24.65
C GLY A 57 4.39 -2.10 -24.78
N VAL A 58 3.35 -2.56 -24.06
CA VAL A 58 2.06 -1.87 -23.98
C VAL A 58 2.18 -0.54 -23.23
N ARG A 59 2.91 -0.51 -22.11
CA ARG A 59 3.17 0.73 -21.34
C ARG A 59 3.90 1.76 -22.19
N ASP A 60 4.99 1.36 -22.84
CA ASP A 60 5.82 2.23 -23.65
C ASP A 60 5.02 2.78 -24.84
N TRP A 61 4.19 1.96 -25.47
CA TRP A 61 3.23 2.42 -26.49
C TRP A 61 2.27 3.49 -25.95
N VAL A 62 1.73 3.31 -24.74
CA VAL A 62 0.87 4.34 -24.11
C VAL A 62 1.67 5.62 -23.84
N ASP A 63 2.88 5.52 -23.31
CA ASP A 63 3.73 6.67 -22.98
C ASP A 63 4.14 7.45 -24.25
N ASP A 64 4.48 6.77 -25.34
CA ASP A 64 4.81 7.40 -26.63
C ASP A 64 3.60 8.06 -27.29
N ASN A 65 2.41 7.45 -27.18
CA ASN A 65 1.20 7.95 -27.80
C ASN A 65 0.48 9.03 -26.98
N ARG A 66 0.81 9.20 -25.68
CA ARG A 66 0.09 10.14 -24.80
C ARG A 66 0.17 11.60 -25.28
N ASP A 67 1.28 11.99 -25.90
CA ASP A 67 1.54 13.38 -26.30
C ASP A 67 1.22 13.63 -27.79
N THR A 68 0.92 12.57 -28.55
CA THR A 68 0.64 12.65 -30.00
C THR A 68 -0.82 12.30 -30.34
N SER A 69 -1.47 11.44 -29.55
CA SER A 69 -2.84 11.01 -29.79
C SER A 69 -3.84 12.10 -29.44
N ALA A 70 -4.73 12.43 -30.39
CA ALA A 70 -5.81 13.40 -30.17
C ALA A 70 -6.71 13.01 -28.98
N VAL A 71 -6.95 11.72 -28.75
CA VAL A 71 -7.73 11.25 -27.59
C VAL A 71 -7.03 11.57 -26.27
N PHE A 72 -5.71 11.37 -26.20
CA PHE A 72 -4.98 11.68 -24.98
C PHE A 72 -4.90 13.19 -24.73
N LEU A 73 -4.64 13.97 -25.78
CA LEU A 73 -4.53 15.43 -25.66
C LEU A 73 -5.85 16.11 -25.31
N PHE A 74 -6.97 15.72 -25.92
CA PHE A 74 -8.25 16.42 -25.73
C PHE A 74 -9.16 15.80 -24.68
N PHE A 75 -8.96 14.53 -24.31
CA PHE A 75 -9.80 13.87 -23.31
C PHE A 75 -9.02 13.53 -22.04
N VAL A 76 -7.93 12.78 -22.14
CA VAL A 76 -7.18 12.32 -20.95
C VAL A 76 -6.47 13.48 -20.24
N ASN A 77 -5.87 14.40 -21.00
CA ASN A 77 -5.17 15.56 -20.44
C ASN A 77 -6.12 16.52 -19.74
N GLU A 78 -7.33 16.71 -20.26
CA GLU A 78 -8.35 17.55 -19.60
C GLU A 78 -8.81 16.95 -18.27
N ILE A 79 -8.96 15.62 -18.20
CA ILE A 79 -9.23 14.94 -16.93
C ILE A 79 -8.07 15.12 -15.96
N ARG A 80 -6.81 14.95 -16.42
CA ARG A 80 -5.61 15.19 -15.60
C ARG A 80 -5.57 16.61 -15.07
N PHE A 81 -5.82 17.59 -15.93
CA PHE A 81 -5.87 19.00 -15.56
C PHE A 81 -6.93 19.25 -14.47
N GLY A 82 -8.13 18.69 -14.63
CA GLY A 82 -9.19 18.80 -13.62
C GLY A 82 -8.78 18.20 -12.26
N ILE A 83 -8.12 17.04 -12.27
CA ILE A 83 -7.61 16.39 -11.05
C ILE A 83 -6.48 17.22 -10.42
N SER A 84 -5.52 17.71 -11.22
CA SER A 84 -4.44 18.58 -10.75
C SER A 84 -4.97 19.85 -10.11
N LEU A 85 -5.91 20.53 -10.77
CA LEU A 85 -6.56 21.72 -10.24
C LEU A 85 -7.24 21.44 -8.91
N PHE A 86 -7.88 20.27 -8.76
CA PHE A 86 -8.52 19.88 -7.52
C PHE A 86 -7.50 19.63 -6.38
N ILE A 87 -6.42 18.90 -6.66
CA ILE A 87 -5.35 18.64 -5.68
C ILE A 87 -4.65 19.94 -5.28
N GLU A 88 -4.26 20.76 -6.25
CA GLU A 88 -3.62 22.06 -6.05
C GLU A 88 -4.54 23.02 -5.28
N GLY A 89 -5.85 22.98 -5.53
CA GLY A 89 -6.82 23.75 -4.75
C GLY A 89 -6.85 23.37 -3.27
N ILE A 90 -6.75 22.07 -2.96
CA ILE A 90 -6.64 21.59 -1.57
C ILE A 90 -5.29 22.01 -0.96
N GLN A 91 -4.18 21.83 -1.69
CA GLN A 91 -2.86 22.26 -1.23
C GLN A 91 -2.80 23.76 -0.97
N ALA A 92 -3.38 24.58 -1.84
CA ALA A 92 -3.46 26.02 -1.68
C ALA A 92 -4.27 26.39 -0.43
N THR A 93 -5.39 25.70 -0.19
CA THR A 93 -6.21 25.92 1.02
C THR A 93 -5.44 25.56 2.30
N LEU A 94 -4.75 24.42 2.32
CA LEU A 94 -3.92 24.00 3.46
C LEU A 94 -2.74 24.97 3.69
N SER A 95 -2.10 25.40 2.61
CA SER A 95 -0.99 26.36 2.66
C SER A 95 -1.44 27.73 3.15
N PHE A 96 -2.63 28.17 2.74
CA PHE A 96 -3.23 29.43 3.19
C PHE A 96 -3.54 29.43 4.69
N LEU A 97 -4.01 28.30 5.23
CA LEU A 97 -4.19 28.14 6.68
C LEU A 97 -2.87 28.22 7.46
N GLY A 98 -1.76 27.83 6.83
CA GLY A 98 -0.44 27.80 7.42
C GLY A 98 -0.28 26.75 8.53
N GLY A 99 0.95 26.66 9.06
CA GLY A 99 1.35 25.69 10.10
C GLY A 99 0.38 25.62 11.29
N VAL A 100 0.21 26.78 11.91
CA VAL A 100 -0.60 26.93 13.12
C VAL A 100 -2.09 26.75 12.82
N GLY A 101 -2.57 27.21 11.66
CA GLY A 101 -3.98 27.10 11.28
C GLY A 101 -4.41 25.65 11.09
N VAL A 102 -3.59 24.82 10.42
CA VAL A 102 -3.89 23.38 10.25
C VAL A 102 -3.89 22.66 11.60
N VAL A 103 -2.91 22.92 12.48
CA VAL A 103 -2.88 22.31 13.81
C VAL A 103 -4.10 22.70 14.64
N ALA A 104 -4.50 23.97 14.61
CA ALA A 104 -5.69 24.45 15.29
C ALA A 104 -6.97 23.82 14.72
N MET A 105 -7.07 23.72 13.39
CA MET A 105 -8.21 23.10 12.70
C MET A 105 -8.35 21.63 13.08
N VAL A 106 -7.27 20.84 12.96
CA VAL A 106 -7.27 19.42 13.29
C VAL A 106 -7.54 19.21 14.78
N GLY A 107 -6.90 19.98 15.64
CA GLY A 107 -7.13 19.95 17.09
C GLY A 107 -8.57 20.26 17.47
N GLY A 108 -9.17 21.29 16.86
CA GLY A 108 -10.56 21.69 17.06
C GLY A 108 -11.56 20.65 16.57
N LEU A 109 -11.36 20.10 15.36
CA LEU A 109 -12.19 19.02 14.83
C LEU A 109 -12.10 17.77 15.72
N ALA A 110 -10.89 17.39 16.15
CA ALA A 110 -10.70 16.26 17.05
C ALA A 110 -11.33 16.50 18.43
N ALA A 111 -11.35 17.73 18.93
CA ALA A 111 -12.01 18.06 20.19
C ALA A 111 -13.55 18.02 20.07
N LEU A 112 -14.09 18.35 18.88
CA LEU A 112 -15.54 18.33 18.62
C LEU A 112 -16.08 16.91 18.42
N PHE A 113 -15.39 16.08 17.64
CA PHE A 113 -15.86 14.75 17.26
C PHE A 113 -15.31 13.61 18.13
N ALA A 114 -14.26 13.88 18.93
CA ALA A 114 -13.55 12.85 19.67
C ALA A 114 -13.30 13.26 21.13
N ARG A 115 -12.67 12.35 21.90
CA ARG A 115 -12.28 12.62 23.28
C ARG A 115 -11.06 13.54 23.33
N TRP A 116 -10.93 14.35 24.38
CA TRP A 116 -9.80 15.29 24.56
C TRP A 116 -8.41 14.68 24.36
N ARG A 117 -8.23 13.39 24.73
CA ARG A 117 -6.98 12.65 24.52
C ARG A 117 -6.58 12.57 23.04
N ILE A 118 -7.57 12.37 22.15
CA ILE A 118 -7.36 12.24 20.71
C ILE A 118 -7.00 13.60 20.11
N SER A 119 -7.65 14.68 20.57
CA SER A 119 -7.27 16.04 20.19
C SER A 119 -5.84 16.38 20.59
N ALA A 120 -5.44 16.06 21.82
CA ALA A 120 -4.06 16.25 22.27
C ALA A 120 -3.04 15.45 21.45
N LEU A 121 -3.36 14.18 21.13
CA LEU A 121 -2.55 13.33 20.26
C LEU A 121 -2.42 13.91 18.84
N ALA A 122 -3.51 14.41 18.27
CA ALA A 122 -3.50 14.99 16.93
C ALA A 122 -2.66 16.28 16.87
N ILE A 123 -2.84 17.19 17.85
CA ILE A 123 -2.05 18.41 17.95
C ILE A 123 -0.57 18.08 18.12
N ALA A 124 -0.24 17.14 19.02
CA ALA A 124 1.13 16.71 19.25
C ALA A 124 1.75 16.10 17.98
N GLY A 125 1.02 15.24 17.28
CA GLY A 125 1.46 14.61 16.03
C GLY A 125 1.77 15.64 14.93
N PHE A 126 0.81 16.51 14.62
CA PHE A 126 1.02 17.55 13.59
C PHE A 126 2.11 18.55 13.97
N THR A 127 2.20 18.94 15.25
CA THR A 127 3.29 19.80 15.72
C THR A 127 4.65 19.12 15.59
N SER A 128 4.73 17.81 15.82
CA SER A 128 5.95 17.03 15.64
C SER A 128 6.43 17.04 14.19
N LEU A 129 5.51 16.99 13.21
CA LEU A 129 5.86 17.12 11.78
C LEU A 129 6.50 18.47 11.47
N GLY A 130 6.00 19.54 12.09
CA GLY A 130 6.61 20.87 12.01
C GLY A 130 8.00 20.91 12.64
N MET A 131 8.19 20.30 13.81
CA MET A 131 9.49 20.23 14.48
C MET A 131 10.54 19.42 13.70
N LEU A 132 10.12 18.41 12.95
CA LEU A 132 10.99 17.61 12.10
C LEU A 132 11.31 18.27 10.75
N GLY A 133 10.72 19.43 10.45
CA GLY A 133 10.88 20.12 9.16
C GLY A 133 10.14 19.43 8.00
N LEU A 134 9.26 18.46 8.30
CA LEU A 134 8.51 17.68 7.31
C LEU A 134 7.14 18.28 6.99
N TRP A 135 6.92 19.56 7.31
CA TRP A 135 5.62 20.19 7.21
C TRP A 135 5.06 20.14 5.78
N GLN A 136 5.86 20.55 4.79
CA GLN A 136 5.41 20.64 3.40
C GLN A 136 5.04 19.27 2.83
N GLU A 137 5.96 18.30 2.92
CA GLU A 137 5.74 16.92 2.48
C GLU A 137 4.50 16.28 3.16
N SER A 138 4.29 16.60 4.44
CA SER A 138 3.12 16.12 5.17
C SER A 138 1.81 16.76 4.70
N MET A 139 1.83 18.05 4.32
CA MET A 139 0.65 18.71 3.76
C MET A 139 0.35 18.19 2.34
N ASP A 140 1.37 17.90 1.55
CA ASP A 140 1.20 17.36 0.19
C ASP A 140 0.60 15.95 0.23
N THR A 141 1.08 15.09 1.12
CA THR A 141 0.49 13.76 1.34
C THR A 141 -0.94 13.83 1.87
N LEU A 142 -1.23 14.76 2.79
CA LEU A 142 -2.58 15.00 3.29
C LEU A 142 -3.52 15.48 2.18
N ALA A 143 -3.07 16.45 1.37
CA ALA A 143 -3.84 16.98 0.25
C ALA A 143 -4.15 15.88 -0.79
N LEU A 144 -3.14 15.08 -1.15
CA LEU A 144 -3.32 13.97 -2.08
C LEU A 144 -4.29 12.92 -1.54
N THR A 145 -4.18 12.58 -0.25
CA THR A 145 -5.08 11.62 0.39
C THR A 145 -6.51 12.13 0.45
N LEU A 146 -6.72 13.40 0.83
CA LEU A 146 -8.04 14.04 0.82
C LEU A 146 -8.64 14.05 -0.58
N ALA A 147 -7.86 14.47 -1.58
CA ALA A 147 -8.29 14.48 -2.96
C ALA A 147 -8.69 13.07 -3.44
N ALA A 148 -7.86 12.07 -3.16
CA ALA A 148 -8.11 10.68 -3.54
C ALA A 148 -9.39 10.13 -2.89
N VAL A 149 -9.59 10.36 -1.59
CA VAL A 149 -10.80 9.90 -0.89
C VAL A 149 -12.05 10.60 -1.44
N THR A 150 -12.00 11.93 -1.63
CA THR A 150 -13.14 12.67 -2.19
C THR A 150 -13.49 12.20 -3.60
N LEU A 151 -12.50 12.07 -4.50
CA LEU A 151 -12.73 11.58 -5.86
C LEU A 151 -13.20 10.13 -5.87
N SER A 152 -12.65 9.28 -5.00
CA SER A 152 -13.07 7.88 -4.85
C SER A 152 -14.51 7.77 -4.38
N LEU A 153 -14.97 8.63 -3.47
CA LEU A 153 -16.38 8.65 -3.05
C LEU A 153 -17.28 9.21 -4.17
N LEU A 154 -16.83 10.27 -4.83
CA LEU A 154 -17.58 10.92 -5.91
C LEU A 154 -17.84 9.97 -7.08
N VAL A 155 -16.87 9.12 -7.44
CA VAL A 155 -16.99 8.16 -8.54
C VAL A 155 -17.48 6.79 -8.05
N GLY A 156 -16.97 6.34 -6.90
CA GLY A 156 -17.27 5.02 -6.35
C GLY A 156 -18.70 4.85 -5.86
N ILE A 157 -19.31 5.88 -5.26
CA ILE A 157 -20.71 5.81 -4.80
C ILE A 157 -21.67 5.64 -6.00
N PRO A 158 -21.63 6.49 -7.06
CA PRO A 158 -22.47 6.30 -8.23
C PRO A 158 -22.27 4.95 -8.91
N LEU A 159 -21.01 4.51 -9.07
CA LEU A 159 -20.70 3.21 -9.65
C LEU A 159 -21.25 2.06 -8.80
N GLY A 160 -21.14 2.14 -7.47
CA GLY A 160 -21.70 1.17 -6.54
C GLY A 160 -23.22 1.09 -6.61
N ILE A 161 -23.90 2.25 -6.69
CA ILE A 161 -25.36 2.31 -6.87
C ILE A 161 -25.74 1.67 -8.22
N PHE A 162 -25.03 1.99 -9.31
CA PHE A 162 -25.29 1.43 -10.63
C PHE A 162 -25.12 -0.10 -10.66
N ALA A 163 -24.12 -0.63 -9.98
CA ALA A 163 -23.92 -2.07 -9.80
C ALA A 163 -25.06 -2.74 -9.03
N GLY A 164 -25.63 -2.05 -8.03
CA GLY A 164 -26.80 -2.51 -7.27
C GLY A 164 -28.07 -2.55 -8.12
N CYS A 165 -28.23 -1.61 -9.05
CA CYS A 165 -29.41 -1.50 -9.90
C CYS A 165 -29.40 -2.43 -11.12
N ASN A 166 -28.23 -2.82 -11.64
CA ASN A 166 -28.13 -3.58 -12.89
C ASN A 166 -27.28 -4.86 -12.74
N ARG A 167 -27.89 -6.02 -13.03
CA ARG A 167 -27.24 -7.34 -12.99
C ARG A 167 -26.03 -7.45 -13.93
N ARG A 168 -26.08 -6.77 -15.09
CA ARG A 168 -24.94 -6.74 -16.04
C ARG A 168 -23.78 -5.90 -15.51
N ALA A 169 -24.08 -4.72 -14.95
CA ALA A 169 -23.06 -3.86 -14.34
C ALA A 169 -22.37 -4.57 -13.17
N ARG A 170 -23.15 -5.25 -12.32
CA ARG A 170 -22.62 -6.07 -11.23
C ARG A 170 -21.64 -7.14 -11.73
N SER A 171 -22.04 -7.90 -12.75
CA SER A 171 -21.20 -8.97 -13.31
C SER A 171 -19.90 -8.46 -13.93
N LEU A 172 -19.87 -7.22 -14.44
CA LEU A 172 -18.65 -6.59 -14.96
C LEU A 172 -17.74 -6.08 -13.84
N MET A 173 -18.32 -5.59 -12.74
CA MET A 173 -17.55 -5.03 -11.63
C MET A 173 -16.98 -6.10 -10.69
N THR A 174 -17.68 -7.23 -10.51
CA THR A 174 -17.20 -8.34 -9.65
C THR A 174 -15.77 -8.81 -9.96
N PRO A 175 -15.36 -9.09 -11.22
CA PRO A 175 -13.98 -9.51 -11.48
C PRO A 175 -12.93 -8.42 -11.20
N VAL A 176 -13.30 -7.13 -11.32
CA VAL A 176 -12.41 -6.02 -10.95
C VAL A 176 -12.26 -5.93 -9.43
N LEU A 177 -13.34 -6.17 -8.70
CA LEU A 177 -13.34 -6.18 -7.23
C LEU A 177 -12.63 -7.42 -6.66
N ASP A 178 -12.73 -8.57 -7.34
CA ASP A 178 -12.06 -9.82 -6.95
C ASP A 178 -10.56 -9.82 -7.30
N LEU A 179 -10.09 -8.84 -8.06
CA LEU A 179 -8.68 -8.60 -8.37
C LEU A 179 -7.91 -7.96 -7.20
N MET A 180 -8.62 -7.50 -6.15
CA MET A 180 -8.06 -6.94 -4.92
C MET A 180 -8.07 -7.95 -3.77
#